data_AF-A0A453LK09-F1
#
_entry.id   AF-A0A453LK09-F1
#
_cell.length_a   1.000
_cell.length_b   1.000
_cell.length_c   1.000
_cell.angle_alpha   90.00
_cell.angle_beta   90.00
_cell.angle_gamma   90.00
#
_symmetry.space_group_name_H-M   'P 1'
#
loop_
_entity.id
_entity.type
_entity.pdbx_description
1 polymer ?
#
loop_
_entity_poly.entity_id
_entity_poly.type
_entity_poly.pdbx_seq_one_letter_code
_entity_poly.pdbx_strand_id
1 'polypeptide(L)'
;MSREKWLLLGRVYPLTVEATTLRLDQATILVKFDMGGSAAVFGAEKALAQIKPPGVEVHFIVAACENMIRGTGMRPGDILTASNGKTIEVNNTDAEGRLTLADALVYACNQGVDKVHMDGHRDGRGGK
;
A
#
# COMPACT_ATOMS: atom_id res chain seq x y z
N MET A 1 -8.33 29.40 13.17
CA MET A 1 -8.96 28.86 11.95
C MET A 1 -8.47 27.43 11.80
N SER A 2 -9.36 26.43 11.83
CA SER A 2 -8.98 25.02 11.69
C SER A 2 -8.41 24.79 10.30
N ARG A 3 -7.29 24.06 10.18
CA ARG A 3 -6.77 23.64 8.88
C ARG A 3 -7.57 22.44 8.37
N GLU A 4 -7.82 22.38 7.07
CA GLU A 4 -8.37 21.18 6.43
C GLU A 4 -7.25 20.13 6.36
N LYS A 5 -7.55 18.90 6.79
CA LYS A 5 -6.56 17.81 6.91
C LYS A 5 -6.74 16.78 5.80
N TRP A 6 -5.74 16.66 4.94
CA TRP A 6 -5.72 15.68 3.84
C TRP A 6 -4.70 14.58 4.13
N LEU A 7 -4.99 13.38 3.64
CA LEU A 7 -4.09 12.25 3.73
C LEU A 7 -3.90 11.58 2.37
N LEU A 8 -2.65 11.40 1.98
CA LEU A 8 -2.23 10.68 0.78
C LEU A 8 -1.59 9.36 1.21
N LEU A 9 -2.17 8.25 0.79
CA LEU A 9 -1.70 6.90 1.13
C LEU A 9 -1.17 6.18 -0.11
N GLY A 10 0.08 5.72 0.00
CA GLY A 10 0.77 4.94 -1.00
C GLY A 10 1.24 3.59 -0.44
N ARG A 11 1.57 2.67 -1.34
CA ARG A 11 2.17 1.37 -1.00
C ARG A 11 3.55 1.21 -1.66
N VAL A 12 4.46 0.55 -0.97
CA VAL A 12 5.79 0.16 -1.50
C VAL A 12 6.01 -1.31 -1.28
N TYR A 13 6.25 -2.03 -2.38
CA TYR A 13 6.89 -3.34 -2.36
C TYR A 13 8.20 -3.23 -3.14
N PRO A 14 9.36 -3.07 -2.46
CA PRO A 14 10.63 -2.92 -3.15
C PRO A 14 11.08 -4.26 -3.76
N LEU A 15 10.57 -5.38 -3.25
CA LEU A 15 10.82 -6.72 -3.76
C LEU A 15 9.66 -7.66 -3.43
N THR A 16 9.10 -8.29 -4.47
CA THR A 16 8.06 -9.33 -4.35
C THR A 16 8.58 -10.61 -5.02
N VAL A 17 8.68 -11.70 -4.27
CA VAL A 17 9.08 -13.05 -4.70
C VAL A 17 8.07 -14.07 -4.16
N GLU A 18 7.36 -14.76 -5.04
CA GLU A 18 6.25 -15.65 -4.70
C GLU A 18 6.63 -17.14 -4.65
N ALA A 19 6.08 -17.86 -3.67
CA ALA A 19 6.36 -19.29 -3.44
C ALA A 19 5.57 -20.22 -4.38
N THR A 20 4.37 -19.79 -4.77
CA THR A 20 3.44 -20.57 -5.60
C THR A 20 3.71 -20.44 -7.09
N THR A 21 4.52 -19.47 -7.52
CA THR A 21 4.93 -19.33 -8.91
C THR A 21 6.36 -18.81 -8.95
N LEU A 22 7.33 -19.71 -9.07
CA LEU A 22 8.68 -19.40 -9.53
C LEU A 22 8.59 -18.85 -10.98
N ARG A 23 8.19 -17.59 -11.15
CA ARG A 23 8.28 -16.90 -12.43
C ARG A 23 9.76 -16.59 -12.68
N LEU A 24 10.42 -17.48 -13.41
CA LEU A 24 11.76 -17.28 -13.97
C LEU A 24 11.70 -16.48 -15.28
N ASP A 25 10.74 -15.58 -15.43
CA ASP A 25 10.53 -14.79 -16.65
C ASP A 25 10.76 -13.29 -16.42
N GLN A 26 10.74 -12.51 -17.51
CA GLN A 26 10.95 -11.06 -17.47
C GLN A 26 9.90 -10.30 -16.65
N ALA A 27 8.77 -10.93 -16.27
CA ALA A 27 7.76 -10.29 -15.44
C ALA A 27 8.26 -10.03 -14.00
N THR A 28 9.21 -10.84 -13.51
CA THR A 28 9.86 -10.62 -12.20
C THR A 28 10.74 -9.36 -12.17
N ILE A 29 11.18 -8.85 -13.32
CA ILE A 29 11.91 -7.56 -13.37
C ILE A 29 10.93 -6.38 -13.20
N LEU A 30 9.69 -6.53 -13.65
CA LEU A 30 8.66 -5.49 -13.60
C LEU A 30 8.05 -5.30 -12.20
N VAL A 31 8.23 -6.24 -11.26
CA VAL A 31 7.75 -6.08 -9.87
C VAL A 31 8.46 -4.93 -9.14
N LYS A 32 9.59 -4.45 -9.65
CA LYS A 32 10.20 -3.18 -9.20
C LYS A 32 9.26 -1.98 -9.31
N PHE A 33 8.23 -2.05 -10.16
CA PHE A 33 7.24 -0.99 -10.31
C PHE A 33 6.08 -1.08 -9.30
N ASP A 34 6.07 -2.08 -8.41
CA ASP A 34 5.07 -2.20 -7.32
C ASP A 34 5.32 -1.22 -6.14
N MET A 35 6.08 -0.17 -6.43
CA MET A 35 6.26 1.04 -5.62
C MET A 35 5.62 2.27 -6.26
N GLY A 36 4.91 2.10 -7.39
CA GLY A 36 4.31 3.19 -8.17
C GLY A 36 3.39 4.09 -7.34
N GLY A 37 2.58 3.52 -6.45
CA GLY A 37 1.68 4.29 -5.60
C GLY A 37 2.41 5.22 -4.63
N SER A 38 3.51 4.75 -4.02
CA SER A 38 4.31 5.62 -3.18
C SER A 38 5.17 6.60 -3.96
N ALA A 39 5.61 6.26 -5.17
CA ALA A 39 6.23 7.23 -6.07
C ALA A 39 5.27 8.39 -6.38
N ALA A 40 3.98 8.10 -6.58
CA ALA A 40 2.94 9.12 -6.73
C ALA A 40 2.76 9.96 -5.46
N VAL A 41 2.73 9.35 -4.28
CA VAL A 41 2.64 10.07 -2.99
C VAL A 41 3.85 11.00 -2.78
N PHE A 42 5.07 10.54 -3.03
CA PHE A 42 6.26 11.39 -2.94
C PHE A 42 6.29 12.49 -4.01
N GLY A 43 5.79 12.22 -5.21
CA GLY A 43 5.61 13.25 -6.25
C GLY A 43 4.65 14.35 -5.81
N ALA A 44 3.52 13.96 -5.21
CA ALA A 44 2.53 14.87 -4.66
C ALA A 44 3.09 15.66 -3.45
N GLU A 45 3.84 15.00 -2.57
CA GLU A 45 4.52 15.62 -1.42
C GLU A 45 5.46 16.73 -1.88
N LYS A 46 6.35 16.43 -2.84
CA LYS A 46 7.25 17.42 -3.41
C LYS A 46 6.52 18.61 -4.01
N ALA A 47 5.43 18.37 -4.76
CA ALA A 47 4.65 19.45 -5.37
C ALA A 47 3.93 20.31 -4.30
N LEU A 48 3.33 19.68 -3.29
CA LEU A 48 2.62 20.37 -2.20
C LEU A 48 3.57 21.15 -1.28
N ALA A 49 4.77 20.63 -1.05
CA ALA A 49 5.82 21.33 -0.30
C ALA A 49 6.30 22.61 -1.01
N GLN A 50 6.20 22.66 -2.35
CA GLN A 50 6.51 23.86 -3.14
C GLN A 50 5.35 24.85 -3.17
N ILE A 51 4.11 24.36 -3.35
CA ILE A 51 2.90 25.21 -3.46
C ILE A 51 2.51 25.80 -2.09
N LYS A 52 2.63 25.02 -1.01
CA LYS A 52 2.24 25.37 0.36
C LYS A 52 0.83 25.99 0.44
N PRO A 53 -0.21 25.24 0.04
CA PRO A 53 -1.58 25.76 0.04
C PRO A 53 -1.97 26.26 1.44
N PRO A 54 -2.46 27.50 1.58
CA PRO A 54 -2.79 28.08 2.88
C PRO A 54 -3.98 27.35 3.49
N GLY A 55 -3.91 27.09 4.80
CA GLY A 55 -5.01 26.48 5.54
C GLY A 55 -5.16 24.97 5.34
N VAL A 56 -4.22 24.30 4.67
CA VAL A 56 -4.22 22.85 4.48
C VAL A 56 -3.08 22.21 5.27
N GLU A 57 -3.37 21.10 5.93
CA GLU A 57 -2.41 20.20 6.56
C GLU A 57 -2.45 18.87 5.80
N VAL A 58 -1.31 18.40 5.31
CA VAL A 58 -1.24 17.18 4.50
C VAL A 58 -0.37 16.15 5.20
N HIS A 59 -0.92 14.95 5.36
CA HIS A 59 -0.25 13.77 5.89
C HIS A 59 0.09 12.83 4.73
N PHE A 60 1.31 12.35 4.69
CA PHE A 60 1.77 11.39 3.68
C PHE A 60 2.07 10.08 4.39
N ILE A 61 1.42 9.00 3.97
CA ILE A 61 1.60 7.68 4.55
C ILE A 61 2.03 6.73 3.46
N VAL A 62 3.07 5.95 3.76
CA VAL A 62 3.59 4.93 2.87
C VAL A 62 3.62 3.61 3.62
N ALA A 63 2.82 2.65 3.15
CA ALA A 63 2.80 1.29 3.65
C ALA A 63 3.87 0.48 2.90
N ALA A 64 5.04 0.30 3.53
CA ALA A 64 6.18 -0.36 2.91
C ALA A 64 6.44 -1.75 3.51
N CYS A 65 6.50 -2.78 2.66
CA CYS A 65 6.90 -4.12 3.07
C CYS A 65 7.45 -4.90 1.87
N GLU A 66 8.23 -5.94 2.13
CA GLU A 66 8.63 -6.92 1.12
C GLU A 66 7.71 -8.14 1.20
N ASN A 67 7.41 -8.75 0.06
CA ASN A 67 6.66 -10.00 0.01
C ASN A 67 7.59 -11.11 -0.48
N MET A 68 8.17 -11.88 0.45
CA MET A 68 9.23 -12.83 0.16
C MET A 68 8.89 -14.24 0.63
N ILE A 69 9.30 -15.24 -0.15
CA ILE A 69 9.24 -16.65 0.26
C ILE A 69 10.15 -16.87 1.46
N ARG A 70 9.56 -17.35 2.56
CA ARG A 70 10.30 -17.81 3.74
C ARG A 70 9.55 -18.95 4.40
N GLY A 71 10.24 -19.81 5.17
CA GLY A 71 9.60 -20.89 5.94
C GLY A 71 8.52 -20.38 6.92
N THR A 72 8.64 -19.13 7.33
CA THR A 72 7.72 -18.39 8.21
C THR A 72 6.86 -17.36 7.46
N GLY A 73 6.83 -17.39 6.13
CA GLY A 73 6.02 -16.48 5.33
C GLY A 73 4.53 -16.84 5.38
N MET A 74 3.68 -15.91 4.92
CA MET A 74 2.24 -16.12 4.77
C MET A 74 1.97 -17.28 3.81
N ARG A 75 0.89 -18.03 4.08
CA ARG A 75 0.47 -19.19 3.29
C ARG A 75 -1.00 -19.04 2.87
N PRO A 76 -1.39 -19.59 1.70
CA PRO A 76 -2.79 -19.73 1.38
C PRO A 76 -3.56 -20.48 2.47
N GLY A 77 -4.69 -19.95 2.91
CA GLY A 77 -5.50 -20.44 4.02
C GLY A 77 -5.15 -19.84 5.39
N ASP A 78 -4.09 -19.03 5.51
CA ASP A 78 -3.81 -18.30 6.75
C ASP A 78 -4.93 -17.29 7.04
N ILE A 79 -5.32 -17.16 8.31
CA ILE A 79 -6.27 -16.15 8.78
C ILE A 79 -5.50 -15.07 9.54
N LEU A 80 -5.42 -13.88 8.94
CA LEU A 80 -4.79 -12.72 9.54
C LEU A 80 -5.84 -11.90 10.30
N THR A 81 -5.42 -11.25 11.39
CA THR A 81 -6.27 -10.27 12.10
C THR A 81 -5.75 -8.88 11.80
N ALA A 82 -6.55 -8.06 11.14
CA ALA A 82 -6.24 -6.66 10.87
C ALA A 82 -6.30 -5.83 12.17
N SER A 83 -5.67 -4.67 12.16
CA SER A 83 -5.60 -3.72 13.28
C SER A 83 -6.97 -3.22 13.79
N ASN A 84 -8.03 -3.33 12.98
CA ASN A 84 -9.41 -3.06 13.40
C ASN A 84 -10.14 -4.28 13.97
N GLY A 85 -9.44 -5.39 14.23
CA GLY A 85 -9.99 -6.63 14.78
C GLY A 85 -10.73 -7.52 13.78
N LYS A 86 -10.85 -7.11 12.50
CA LYS A 86 -11.43 -7.98 11.46
C LYS A 86 -10.45 -9.04 11.03
N THR A 87 -10.96 -10.23 10.72
CA THR A 87 -10.15 -11.33 10.18
C THR A 87 -10.18 -11.35 8.65
N ILE A 88 -9.07 -11.73 8.03
CA ILE A 88 -8.89 -11.84 6.58
C ILE A 88 -8.29 -13.21 6.26
N GLU A 89 -8.99 -14.00 5.45
CA GLU A 89 -8.44 -15.24 4.90
C GLU A 89 -7.55 -14.92 3.69
N VAL A 90 -6.31 -15.41 3.73
CA VAL A 90 -5.35 -15.23 2.65
C VAL A 90 -5.56 -16.35 1.62
N ASN A 91 -6.32 -16.08 0.56
CA ASN A 91 -6.51 -17.07 -0.51
C ASN A 91 -5.35 -17.06 -1.53
N ASN A 92 -4.68 -15.91 -1.67
CA ASN A 92 -3.52 -15.73 -2.53
C ASN A 92 -2.55 -14.75 -1.85
N THR A 93 -1.30 -15.16 -1.64
CA THR A 93 -0.25 -14.35 -0.99
C THR A 93 0.26 -13.20 -1.86
N ASP A 94 -0.09 -13.21 -3.15
CA ASP A 94 0.13 -12.14 -4.13
C ASP A 94 -1.02 -11.09 -4.15
N ALA A 95 -1.95 -11.20 -3.20
CA ALA A 95 -2.85 -10.11 -2.85
C ALA A 95 -2.34 -9.38 -1.60
N GLU A 96 -1.03 -9.29 -1.39
CA GLU A 96 -0.42 -8.62 -0.24
C GLU A 96 -0.72 -7.12 -0.23
N GLY A 97 -0.83 -6.49 -1.40
CA GLY A 97 -1.03 -5.05 -1.56
C GLY A 97 -2.22 -4.54 -0.75
N ARG A 98 -3.33 -5.27 -0.79
CA ARG A 98 -4.56 -4.93 -0.04
C ARG A 98 -4.46 -5.25 1.45
N LEU A 99 -3.64 -6.22 1.85
CA LEU A 99 -3.46 -6.58 3.26
C LEU A 99 -2.72 -5.45 3.99
N THR A 100 -1.62 -4.98 3.44
CA THR A 100 -0.86 -3.87 4.03
C THR A 100 -1.64 -2.56 3.97
N LEU A 101 -2.38 -2.31 2.87
CA LEU A 101 -3.25 -1.13 2.77
C LEU A 101 -4.43 -1.16 3.77
N ALA A 102 -4.92 -2.34 4.17
CA ALA A 102 -6.01 -2.44 5.14
C ALA A 102 -5.60 -1.82 6.49
N ASP A 103 -4.42 -2.14 6.99
CA ASP A 103 -3.91 -1.57 8.24
C ASP A 103 -3.49 -0.11 8.10
N ALA A 104 -2.89 0.24 6.96
CA ALA A 104 -2.53 1.64 6.70
C ALA A 104 -3.76 2.55 6.61
N LEU A 105 -4.90 2.04 6.10
CA LEU A 105 -6.17 2.76 6.11
C LEU A 105 -6.73 2.92 7.52
N VAL A 106 -6.69 1.88 8.34
CA VAL A 106 -7.11 1.97 9.75
C VAL A 106 -6.28 3.03 10.47
N TYR A 107 -4.96 3.01 10.28
CA TYR A 107 -4.08 4.04 10.83
C TYR A 107 -4.42 5.45 10.31
N ALA A 108 -4.66 5.59 9.01
CA ALA A 108 -5.04 6.86 8.38
C ALA A 108 -6.34 7.44 8.96
N CYS A 109 -7.38 6.61 9.12
CA CYS A 109 -8.64 7.01 9.72
C CYS A 109 -8.47 7.49 11.17
N ASN A 110 -7.50 6.96 11.90
CA ASN A 110 -7.20 7.36 13.27
C ASN A 110 -6.46 8.70 13.38
N GLN A 111 -6.01 9.30 12.27
CA GLN A 111 -5.33 10.61 12.27
C GLN A 111 -6.29 11.80 12.36
N GLY A 112 -7.62 11.57 12.35
CA GLY A 112 -8.61 12.65 12.38
C GLY A 112 -8.54 13.56 11.15
N VAL A 113 -8.37 12.95 9.97
CA VAL A 113 -8.28 13.63 8.68
C VAL A 113 -9.67 13.80 8.05
N ASP A 114 -9.85 14.86 7.27
CA ASP A 114 -11.12 15.16 6.59
C ASP A 114 -11.26 14.37 5.27
N LYS A 115 -10.13 14.09 4.61
CA LYS A 115 -10.07 13.40 3.32
C LYS A 115 -8.92 12.42 3.26
N VAL A 116 -9.19 11.22 2.74
CA VAL A 116 -8.19 10.20 2.44
C VAL A 116 -8.19 9.94 0.93
N HIS A 117 -7.02 10.04 0.31
CA HIS A 117 -6.80 9.67 -1.08
C HIS A 117 -5.77 8.54 -1.14
N MET A 118 -6.15 7.43 -1.74
CA MET A 118 -5.26 6.31 -2.01
C MET A 118 -4.92 6.28 -3.48
N ASP A 119 -3.70 5.86 -3.79
CA ASP A 119 -3.37 5.52 -5.16
C ASP A 119 -4.25 4.34 -5.66
N GLY A 120 -4.68 4.45 -6.91
CA GLY A 120 -5.56 3.49 -7.58
C GLY A 120 -4.81 2.39 -8.33
N HIS A 121 -3.48 2.27 -8.18
CA HIS A 121 -2.71 1.22 -8.85
C HIS A 121 -3.21 -0.15 -8.39
N ARG A 122 -3.93 -0.80 -9.30
CA ARG A 122 -4.33 -2.20 -9.13
C ARG A 122 -3.10 -3.05 -9.42
N ASP A 123 -2.86 -4.05 -8.59
CA ASP A 123 -2.00 -5.19 -8.95
C ASP A 123 -2.39 -5.59 -10.37
N GLY A 124 -1.46 -5.52 -11.31
CA GLY A 124 -1.70 -5.59 -12.77
C GLY A 124 -2.30 -6.91 -13.28
N ARG A 125 -2.89 -7.72 -12.40
CA ARG A 125 -3.47 -9.05 -12.67
C ARG A 125 -5.00 -9.04 -12.65
N GLY A 126 -5.62 -7.87 -12.73
CA GLY A 126 -7.06 -7.73 -13.01
C GLY A 126 -7.41 -8.08 -14.45
N GLY A 127 -7.33 -9.37 -14.80
CA GLY A 127 -7.90 -9.97 -16.01
C GLY A 127 -8.98 -10.98 -15.61
N LYS A 128 -10.04 -11.03 -16.40
CA LYS A 128 -11.23 -11.89 -16.29
C LYS A 128 -10.95 -13.34 -15.89
#